data_AF-A0A9W6T1U2-F1
#
_entry.id   AF-A0A9W6T1U2-F1
#
_cell.length_a   1.000
_cell.length_b   1.000
_cell.length_c   1.000
_cell.angle_alpha   90.00
_cell.angle_beta   90.00
_cell.angle_gamma   90.00
#
_symmetry.space_group_name_H-M   'P 1'
#
loop_
_entity.id
_entity.type
_entity.pdbx_description
1 polymer ?
#
loop_
_entity_poly.entity_id
_entity_poly.type
_entity_poly.pdbx_seq_one_letter_code
_entity_poly.pdbx_strand_id
1 'polypeptide(L)'
;MPQNDYIEQHIKQHGRRLDYDEKKRKKAAREAHGIAKNAQSLKGWKGKQFAKKRYAEKVAMKKKIKAFEESKIKGPKKNGES
;
A
#
# COMPACT_ATOMS: atom_id res chain seq x y z
N MET A 1 0.53 2.90 30.30
CA MET A 1 0.01 2.44 29.01
C MET A 1 -1.20 3.29 28.69
N PRO A 2 -1.20 4.08 27.60
CA PRO A 2 -2.42 4.78 27.22
C PRO A 2 -3.49 3.74 26.85
N GLN A 3 -4.66 3.89 27.45
CA GLN A 3 -5.75 2.92 27.43
C GLN A 3 -6.75 3.30 26.32
N ASN A 4 -7.25 2.30 25.58
CA ASN A 4 -8.18 2.44 24.44
C ASN A 4 -7.64 3.23 23.21
N ASP A 5 -8.54 3.60 22.29
CA ASP A 5 -8.28 4.29 21.02
C ASP A 5 -8.18 5.82 21.16
N TYR A 6 -7.43 6.30 22.15
CA TYR A 6 -7.32 7.73 22.47
C TYR A 6 -6.88 8.61 21.28
N ILE A 7 -6.04 8.08 20.37
CA ILE A 7 -5.61 8.78 19.15
C ILE A 7 -6.79 8.99 18.19
N GLU A 8 -7.61 7.96 18.00
CA GLU A 8 -8.78 8.07 17.12
C GLU A 8 -9.84 8.99 17.71
N GLN A 9 -10.04 8.93 19.04
CA GLN A 9 -10.94 9.83 19.75
C GLN A 9 -10.49 11.29 19.58
N HIS A 10 -9.18 11.56 19.73
CA HIS A 10 -8.63 12.89 19.52
C HIS A 10 -8.84 13.38 18.08
N ILE A 11 -8.63 12.52 17.07
CA ILE A 11 -8.88 12.87 15.66
C ILE A 11 -10.36 13.14 15.41
N LYS A 12 -11.27 12.41 16.05
CA LYS A 12 -12.72 12.64 15.93
C LYS A 12 -13.16 13.95 16.58
N GLN A 13 -12.58 14.29 17.73
CA GLN A 13 -12.95 15.49 18.50
C GLN A 13 -12.30 16.78 17.95
N HIS A 14 -11.02 16.72 17.59
CA HIS A 14 -10.21 17.90 17.23
C HIS A 14 -9.78 17.90 15.76
N GLY A 15 -10.11 16.87 15.00
CA GLY A 15 -9.70 16.74 13.61
C GLY A 15 -8.22 16.35 13.45
N ARG A 16 -7.72 16.55 12.23
CA ARG A 16 -6.30 16.41 11.88
C ARG A 16 -5.69 17.78 11.66
N ARG A 17 -4.36 17.84 11.53
CA ARG A 17 -3.69 19.07 11.08
C ARG A 17 -4.26 19.52 9.73
N LEU A 18 -4.44 20.83 9.58
CA LEU A 18 -5.05 21.44 8.38
C LEU A 18 -4.33 21.05 7.08
N ASP A 19 -3.02 20.80 7.13
CA ASP A 19 -2.19 20.46 5.99
C ASP A 19 -2.01 18.95 5.76
N TYR A 20 -2.72 18.11 6.52
CA TYR A 20 -2.52 16.65 6.52
C TYR A 20 -2.78 16.04 5.14
N ASP A 21 -3.91 16.37 4.52
CA ASP A 21 -4.32 15.78 3.24
C ASP A 21 -3.43 16.25 2.09
N GLU A 22 -3.04 17.52 2.10
CA GLU A 22 -2.08 18.04 1.12
C GLU A 22 -0.72 17.34 1.20
N LYS A 23 -0.20 17.18 2.43
CA LYS A 23 1.06 16.49 2.66
C LYS A 23 0.98 15.04 2.23
N LYS A 24 -0.13 14.35 2.55
CA LYS A 24 -0.38 12.96 2.17
C LYS A 24 -0.43 12.81 0.64
N ARG A 25 -1.17 13.68 -0.05
CA ARG A 25 -1.25 13.71 -1.52
C ARG A 25 0.13 13.96 -2.15
N LYS A 26 0.84 15.01 -1.71
CA LYS A 26 2.18 15.35 -2.22
C LYS A 26 3.19 14.23 -1.95
N LYS A 27 3.05 13.49 -0.85
CA LYS A 27 3.90 12.33 -0.53
C LYS A 27 3.63 11.16 -1.48
N ALA A 28 2.36 10.80 -1.69
CA ALA A 28 1.97 9.75 -2.63
C ALA A 28 2.43 10.06 -4.06
N ALA A 29 2.27 11.30 -4.51
CA ALA A 29 2.75 11.73 -5.83
C ALA A 29 4.28 11.60 -5.99
N ARG A 30 5.04 11.94 -4.94
CA ARG A 30 6.52 11.84 -4.96
C ARG A 30 7.06 10.43 -4.76
N GLU A 31 6.23 9.50 -4.28
CA GLU A 31 6.66 8.14 -3.96
C GLU A 31 7.22 7.41 -5.18
N ALA A 32 6.64 7.60 -6.36
CA ALA A 32 7.14 7.01 -7.60
C ALA A 32 8.59 7.43 -7.91
N HIS A 33 8.89 8.73 -7.81
CA HIS A 33 10.25 9.24 -7.98
C HIS A 33 11.18 8.77 -6.85
N GLY A 34 10.68 8.69 -5.61
CA GLY A 34 11.43 8.18 -4.48
C GLY A 34 11.85 6.72 -4.63
N ILE A 35 10.94 5.87 -5.15
CA ILE A 35 11.21 4.45 -5.44
C ILE A 35 12.31 4.34 -6.51
N ALA A 36 12.22 5.10 -7.60
CA ALA A 36 13.22 5.09 -8.67
C ALA A 36 14.59 5.54 -8.15
N LYS A 37 14.63 6.64 -7.38
CA LYS A 37 15.86 7.14 -6.75
C LYS A 37 16.49 6.09 -5.83
N ASN A 38 15.69 5.46 -4.97
CA ASN A 38 16.16 4.43 -4.05
C ASN A 38 16.70 3.20 -4.79
N ALA A 39 16.09 2.81 -5.91
CA ALA A 39 16.58 1.71 -6.73
C ALA A 39 18.00 1.99 -7.28
N GLN A 40 18.26 3.23 -7.68
CA GLN A 40 19.55 3.65 -8.23
C GLN A 40 20.61 3.91 -7.15
N SER A 41 20.21 4.44 -5.99
CA SER A 41 21.15 4.93 -4.97
C SER A 41 21.47 3.91 -3.87
N LEU A 42 20.58 2.95 -3.59
CA LEU A 42 20.80 1.98 -2.50
C LEU A 42 21.89 0.97 -2.86
N LYS A 43 23.01 1.02 -2.13
CA LYS A 43 24.16 0.13 -2.33
C LYS A 43 24.11 -1.11 -1.40
N GLY A 44 24.85 -2.14 -1.79
CA GLY A 44 25.08 -3.33 -0.97
C GLY A 44 23.80 -4.12 -0.62
N TRP A 45 23.74 -4.64 0.61
CA TRP A 45 22.62 -5.47 1.09
C TRP A 45 21.27 -4.76 1.01
N LYS A 46 21.23 -3.45 1.27
CA LYS A 46 19.99 -2.66 1.23
C LYS A 46 19.39 -2.66 -0.17
N GLY A 47 20.22 -2.52 -1.21
CA GLY A 47 19.77 -2.61 -2.61
C GLY A 47 19.23 -4.00 -2.96
N LYS A 48 19.92 -5.06 -2.53
CA LYS A 48 19.46 -6.46 -2.73
C LYS A 48 18.10 -6.72 -2.08
N GLN A 49 17.91 -6.28 -0.83
CA GLN A 49 16.64 -6.40 -0.13
C GLN A 49 15.53 -5.58 -0.79
N PHE A 50 15.83 -4.37 -1.25
CA PHE A 50 14.88 -3.53 -1.96
C PHE A 50 14.38 -4.19 -3.26
N ALA A 51 15.30 -4.72 -4.08
CA ALA A 51 14.95 -5.44 -5.30
C ALA A 51 14.07 -6.67 -5.03
N LYS A 52 14.41 -7.46 -4.00
CA LYS A 52 13.62 -8.63 -3.57
C LYS A 52 12.19 -8.25 -3.18
N LYS A 53 12.02 -7.18 -2.40
CA LYS A 53 10.69 -6.65 -2.01
C LYS A 53 9.88 -6.21 -3.23
N ARG A 54 10.49 -5.42 -4.14
CA ARG A 54 9.83 -4.95 -5.36
C ARG A 54 9.39 -6.08 -6.30
N TYR A 55 10.19 -7.14 -6.41
CA TYR A 55 9.81 -8.32 -7.18
C TYR A 55 8.57 -9.01 -6.58
N ALA A 56 8.57 -9.24 -5.26
CA ALA A 56 7.44 -9.86 -4.57
C ALA A 56 6.14 -9.04 -4.71
N GLU A 57 6.22 -7.72 -4.55
CA GLU A 57 5.10 -6.80 -4.76
C GLU A 57 4.54 -6.89 -6.19
N LYS A 58 5.42 -6.90 -7.20
CA LYS A 58 5.01 -7.03 -8.61
C LYS A 58 4.31 -8.35 -8.89
N VAL A 59 4.83 -9.45 -8.36
CA VAL A 59 4.21 -10.78 -8.51
C VAL A 59 2.86 -10.83 -7.81
N ALA A 60 2.75 -10.31 -6.58
CA ALA A 60 1.49 -10.25 -5.84
C ALA A 60 0.43 -9.45 -6.60
N MET A 61 0.79 -8.28 -7.16
CA MET A 61 -0.14 -7.48 -7.95
C MET A 61 -0.56 -8.17 -9.24
N LYS A 62 0.37 -8.80 -9.97
CA LYS A 62 0.02 -9.59 -11.16
C LYS A 62 -0.97 -10.71 -10.85
N LYS A 63 -0.75 -11.44 -9.75
CA LYS A 63 -1.67 -12.50 -9.30
C LYS A 63 -3.06 -11.96 -8.96
N LYS A 64 -3.12 -10.81 -8.27
CA LYS A 64 -4.40 -10.14 -7.93
C LYS A 64 -5.18 -9.72 -9.17
N ILE A 65 -4.50 -9.10 -10.14
CA ILE A 65 -5.13 -8.68 -11.41
C ILE A 65 -5.66 -9.90 -12.17
N LYS A 66 -4.84 -10.95 -12.31
CA LYS A 66 -5.25 -12.20 -12.96
C LYS A 66 -6.46 -12.84 -12.28
N ALA A 67 -6.46 -12.93 -10.95
CA ALA A 67 -7.58 -13.48 -10.18
C ALA A 67 -8.87 -12.65 -10.38
N PHE A 68 -8.75 -11.32 -10.43
CA PHE A 68 -9.87 -10.43 -10.71
C PHE A 68 -10.41 -10.64 -12.13
N GLU A 69 -9.55 -10.71 -13.15
CA GLU A 69 -9.93 -10.98 -14.54
C GLU A 69 -10.62 -12.34 -14.69
N GLU A 70 -10.08 -13.40 -14.07
CA GLU A 70 -10.67 -14.74 -14.07
C GLU A 70 -12.05 -14.78 -13.39
N SER A 71 -12.23 -14.01 -12.30
CA SER A 71 -13.53 -13.89 -11.61
C SER A 71 -14.58 -13.18 -12.46
N LYS A 72 -14.17 -12.17 -13.25
CA LYS A 72 -15.05 -11.41 -14.13
C LYS A 72 -15.62 -12.29 -15.25
N ILE A 73 -14.79 -13.18 -15.79
CA ILE A 73 -15.17 -14.08 -16.89
C ILE A 73 -16.09 -15.21 -16.42
N LYS A 74 -15.85 -15.77 -15.22
CA LYS A 74 -16.66 -16.89 -14.68
C LYS A 74 -18.01 -16.48 -14.09
N GLY A 75 -18.31 -15.18 -14.01
CA GLY A 75 -19.46 -14.67 -13.25
C GLY A 75 -19.33 -14.93 -11.74
N PRO A 76 -20.19 -14.36 -10.88
CA PRO A 76 -20.15 -14.65 -9.46
C PRO A 76 -20.42 -16.14 -9.26
N LYS A 77 -19.40 -16.89 -8.81
CA LYS A 77 -19.64 -18.23 -8.29
C LYS A 77 -20.56 -18.06 -7.09
N LYS A 78 -21.82 -18.50 -7.22
CA LYS A 78 -22.67 -18.74 -6.05
C LYS A 78 -21.92 -19.77 -5.21
N ASN A 79 -21.31 -19.32 -4.11
CA ASN A 79 -20.80 -20.20 -3.09
C ASN A 79 -22.01 -20.78 -2.36
N GLY A 80 -22.61 -21.82 -2.94
CA GLY A 80 -23.52 -22.72 -2.28
C GLY A 80 -22.79 -24.03 -1.99
N GLU A 81 -22.98 -24.51 -0.76
CA GLU A 81 -22.77 -25.90 -0.30
C GLU A 81 -21.33 -26.32 0.03
N SER A 82 -20.94 -26.10 1.30
CA SER A 82 -20.99 -27.13 2.35
C SER A 82 -20.97 -26.48 3.73
#